data_AF-A0A8H2ZSP6-F1
#
_entry.id   AF-A0A8H2ZSP6-F1
#
_cell.length_a   1.000
_cell.length_b   1.000
_cell.length_c   1.000
_cell.angle_alpha   90.00
_cell.angle_beta   90.00
_cell.angle_gamma   90.00
#
_symmetry.space_group_name_H-M   'P 1'
#
loop_
_entity.id
_entity.type
_entity.pdbx_description
1 polymer ?
#
loop_
_entity_poly.entity_id
_entity_poly.type
_entity_poly.pdbx_seq_one_letter_code
_entity_poly.pdbx_strand_id
1 'polypeptide(L)'
;MRKSTTTLWRNFKAENVPFRVSRDILKGKVLHAALPITIYISILALQIATIRYELDDHHTYDFVEGAIPHPIAPGLSDLVPLGTETYAYADATSATSCAKAFTDVEAYVTECGPFDGVIKDEGSVFKCAIFFSGGIPGDPQELLTQQKIRLLNSVTDREVIKIPTAHIWGSNDTLYPEFEVVLRSLCKKDLREEYVHEGVHEIPRPGDKVAVANAVRIIRRTIDRALTLQ
;
A
#
# COMPACT_ATOMS: atom_id res chain seq x y z
N MET A 1 41.06 5.45 -6.21
CA MET A 1 40.63 6.25 -5.03
C MET A 1 39.12 6.15 -4.92
N ARG A 2 38.56 5.78 -3.76
CA ARG A 2 37.11 5.84 -3.52
C ARG A 2 36.68 7.31 -3.37
N LYS A 3 35.61 7.74 -4.03
CA LYS A 3 34.89 8.97 -3.67
C LYS A 3 33.55 8.59 -3.07
N SER A 4 33.24 9.20 -1.93
CA SER A 4 32.05 8.94 -1.12
C SER A 4 30.80 9.46 -1.81
N THR A 5 29.75 8.63 -1.90
CA THR A 5 28.37 9.05 -2.17
C THR A 5 27.61 9.12 -0.84
N THR A 6 27.92 10.14 -0.06
CA THR A 6 27.06 10.65 1.02
C THR A 6 26.46 11.97 0.54
N THR A 7 25.22 12.27 0.95
CA THR A 7 24.44 13.50 0.68
C THR A 7 23.44 13.40 -0.49
N LEU A 8 22.22 12.95 -0.18
CA LEU A 8 20.98 13.59 -0.65
C LEU A 8 19.85 13.52 0.41
N TRP A 9 20.22 13.50 1.68
CA TRP A 9 19.33 13.73 2.83
C TRP A 9 19.65 15.11 3.39
N ARG A 10 18.80 16.14 3.18
CA ARG A 10 19.13 17.50 3.69
C ARG A 10 18.01 18.44 4.11
N ASN A 11 16.74 18.18 3.80
CA ASN A 11 15.64 19.14 4.03
C ASN A 11 14.45 18.58 4.83
N PHE A 12 14.71 17.81 5.89
CA PHE A 12 13.68 17.52 6.91
C PHE A 12 14.15 18.04 8.27
N LYS A 13 13.61 19.18 8.70
CA LYS A 13 13.81 19.75 10.04
C LYS A 13 12.65 19.34 10.92
N ALA A 14 12.86 18.32 11.74
CA ALA A 14 11.92 17.90 12.79
C ALA A 14 12.00 18.87 13.98
N GLU A 15 11.26 19.98 13.93
CA GLU A 15 11.15 20.94 15.04
C GLU A 15 9.68 21.26 15.35
N ASN A 16 9.19 20.71 16.49
CA ASN A 16 7.90 20.93 17.16
C ASN A 16 6.63 20.29 16.55
N VAL A 17 6.09 19.25 17.23
CA VAL A 17 4.75 19.17 17.86
C VAL A 17 4.76 17.91 18.77
N PRO A 18 4.18 17.92 19.99
CA PRO A 18 4.25 16.78 20.90
C PRO A 18 3.09 15.79 20.72
N PHE A 19 3.36 14.48 20.83
CA PHE A 19 2.67 13.52 21.73
C PHE A 19 3.39 12.15 21.69
N ARG A 20 3.34 11.37 22.79
CA ARG A 20 4.03 10.07 22.95
C ARG A 20 3.15 9.05 23.66
N VAL A 21 2.88 7.91 23.03
CA VAL A 21 2.36 6.64 23.61
C VAL A 21 2.71 5.52 22.60
N SER A 22 3.08 4.28 22.92
CA SER A 22 3.80 3.69 24.07
C SER A 22 4.60 2.50 23.51
N ARG A 23 5.76 2.16 24.10
CA ARG A 23 6.40 0.87 23.83
C ARG A 23 5.61 -0.24 24.51
N ASP A 24 5.04 -1.14 23.74
CA ASP A 24 5.07 -2.61 23.90
C ASP A 24 4.00 -3.24 22.99
N ILE A 25 4.13 -4.54 22.69
CA ILE A 25 3.28 -5.31 21.75
C ILE A 25 3.48 -4.81 20.29
N LEU A 26 3.95 -5.57 19.29
CA LEU A 26 3.65 -6.96 18.87
C LEU A 26 4.88 -7.65 18.24
N LYS A 27 4.97 -8.99 18.40
CA LYS A 27 5.87 -9.85 17.61
C LYS A 27 5.03 -10.64 16.60
N GLY A 28 5.07 -10.28 15.31
CA GLY A 28 4.25 -10.96 14.29
C GLY A 28 4.52 -10.51 12.85
N LYS A 29 5.76 -10.66 12.37
CA LYS A 29 6.21 -10.16 11.05
C LYS A 29 5.48 -10.79 9.86
N VAL A 30 4.68 -10.02 9.13
CA VAL A 30 4.26 -10.23 7.73
C VAL A 30 4.12 -8.86 7.04
N LEU A 31 4.63 -8.72 5.80
CA LEU A 31 4.59 -7.52 4.93
C LEU A 31 5.34 -7.84 3.63
N HIS A 32 4.75 -7.90 2.42
CA HIS A 32 5.45 -7.40 1.21
C HIS A 32 4.71 -7.42 -0.15
N ALA A 33 4.92 -6.31 -0.88
CA ALA A 33 5.13 -6.17 -2.32
C ALA A 33 4.24 -7.00 -3.27
N ALA A 34 3.08 -6.44 -3.58
CA ALA A 34 2.35 -6.66 -4.82
C ALA A 34 3.06 -6.12 -6.09
N LEU A 35 3.60 -7.03 -6.91
CA LEU A 35 4.16 -6.76 -8.25
C LEU A 35 3.07 -6.98 -9.33
N PRO A 36 3.04 -6.26 -10.48
CA PRO A 36 3.79 -5.07 -10.86
C PRO A 36 2.83 -3.95 -11.32
N ILE A 37 2.23 -3.20 -10.38
CA ILE A 37 1.61 -1.91 -10.72
C ILE A 37 2.38 -0.82 -10.02
N THR A 38 3.13 -0.09 -10.85
CA THR A 38 3.94 1.04 -10.49
C THR A 38 3.06 2.13 -9.88
N ILE A 39 3.20 2.31 -8.57
CA ILE A 39 2.53 3.39 -7.86
C ILE A 39 3.44 4.60 -7.86
N TYR A 40 3.16 5.48 -8.81
CA TYR A 40 3.62 6.85 -8.79
C TYR A 40 2.87 7.55 -7.68
N ILE A 41 3.55 7.94 -6.61
CA ILE A 41 2.80 8.32 -5.41
C ILE A 41 2.09 9.67 -5.56
N SER A 42 2.66 10.56 -6.36
CA SER A 42 2.00 11.77 -6.87
C SER A 42 0.70 11.45 -7.60
N ILE A 43 0.66 10.41 -8.44
CA ILE A 43 -0.55 9.99 -9.17
C ILE A 43 -1.54 9.29 -8.24
N LEU A 44 -1.09 8.44 -7.31
CA LEU A 44 -1.97 7.85 -6.29
C LEU A 44 -2.64 8.94 -5.46
N ALA A 45 -1.88 9.92 -4.97
CA ALA A 45 -2.40 11.06 -4.21
C ALA A 45 -3.46 11.86 -4.98
N LEU A 46 -3.30 12.01 -6.30
CA LEU A 46 -4.28 12.62 -7.20
C LEU A 46 -5.51 11.71 -7.40
N GLN A 47 -5.32 10.42 -7.65
CA GLN A 47 -6.40 9.46 -7.88
C GLN A 47 -7.30 9.27 -6.65
N ILE A 48 -6.73 9.19 -5.44
CA ILE A 48 -7.50 9.10 -4.21
C ILE A 48 -7.94 10.47 -3.66
N ALA A 49 -7.68 11.59 -4.34
CA ALA A 49 -7.97 12.93 -3.81
C ALA A 49 -9.45 13.12 -3.42
N THR A 50 -10.39 12.64 -4.24
CA THR A 50 -11.83 12.68 -3.91
C THR A 50 -12.16 11.72 -2.76
N ILE A 51 -11.57 10.53 -2.72
CA ILE A 51 -11.78 9.58 -1.61
C ILE A 51 -11.28 10.19 -0.29
N ARG A 52 -10.12 10.85 -0.28
CA ARG A 52 -9.58 11.57 0.89
C ARG A 52 -10.48 12.73 1.32
N TYR A 53 -11.00 13.51 0.38
CA TYR A 53 -11.94 14.60 0.67
C TYR A 53 -13.24 14.08 1.31
N GLU A 54 -13.81 13.00 0.77
CA GLU A 54 -15.03 12.36 1.29
C GLU A 54 -14.81 11.62 2.62
N LEU A 55 -13.55 11.23 2.92
CA LEU A 55 -13.10 10.69 4.20
C LEU A 55 -12.81 11.75 5.28
N ASP A 56 -13.12 13.02 5.02
CA ASP A 56 -13.02 14.14 5.97
C ASP A 56 -11.61 14.45 6.54
N ASP A 57 -11.52 15.50 7.36
CA ASP A 57 -10.26 16.07 7.83
C ASP A 57 -9.71 15.41 9.11
N HIS A 58 -10.36 14.34 9.60
CA HIS A 58 -9.88 13.54 10.72
C HIS A 58 -8.73 12.57 10.34
N HIS A 59 -8.35 12.53 9.06
CA HIS A 59 -7.33 11.61 8.54
C HIS A 59 -6.11 12.36 7.96
N THR A 60 -4.91 12.00 8.41
CA THR A 60 -3.63 12.43 7.82
C THR A 60 -3.10 11.37 6.84
N TYR A 61 -2.48 11.81 5.76
CA TYR A 61 -2.00 10.93 4.69
C TYR A 61 -0.54 11.23 4.34
N ASP A 62 0.35 10.32 4.72
CA ASP A 62 1.76 10.37 4.35
C ASP A 62 2.01 9.59 3.06
N PHE A 63 2.70 10.24 2.13
CA PHE A 63 2.98 9.71 0.80
C PHE A 63 4.50 9.49 0.64
N VAL A 64 4.96 8.26 0.88
CA VAL A 64 6.36 7.83 0.71
C VAL A 64 6.68 7.44 -0.74
N GLU A 65 7.47 8.22 -1.46
CA GLU A 65 7.84 7.90 -2.85
C GLU A 65 8.87 6.75 -2.97
N GLY A 66 8.78 5.99 -4.06
CA GLY A 66 9.75 4.95 -4.40
C GLY A 66 11.11 5.53 -4.85
N ALA A 67 12.15 4.69 -4.90
CA ALA A 67 13.52 5.13 -5.20
C ALA A 67 14.04 4.73 -6.59
N ILE A 68 13.28 3.96 -7.37
CA ILE A 68 13.74 3.37 -8.64
C ILE A 68 13.01 4.04 -9.80
N PRO A 69 13.70 4.80 -10.69
CA PRO A 69 13.06 5.40 -11.85
C PRO A 69 12.31 4.38 -12.71
N HIS A 70 11.06 4.68 -13.05
CA HIS A 70 10.18 3.78 -13.78
C HIS A 70 9.26 4.59 -14.73
N PRO A 71 9.04 4.17 -15.99
CA PRO A 71 8.19 4.91 -16.93
C PRO A 71 6.74 5.02 -16.42
N ILE A 72 6.01 6.07 -16.83
CA ILE A 72 4.59 6.24 -16.54
C ILE A 72 3.77 5.12 -17.22
N ALA A 73 2.81 4.55 -16.50
CA ALA A 73 1.98 3.46 -16.98
C ALA A 73 1.01 3.93 -18.08
N PRO A 74 0.73 3.10 -19.09
CA PRO A 74 -0.26 3.42 -20.13
C PRO A 74 -1.60 3.86 -19.51
N GLY A 75 -2.12 5.01 -19.94
CA GLY A 75 -3.39 5.57 -19.45
C GLY A 75 -3.28 6.47 -18.21
N LEU A 76 -2.11 6.64 -17.59
CA LEU A 76 -1.88 7.60 -16.50
C LEU A 76 -1.14 8.88 -16.95
N SER A 77 -0.63 8.92 -18.18
CA SER A 77 0.11 10.07 -18.73
C SER A 77 -0.68 11.38 -18.73
N ASP A 78 -2.01 11.32 -18.86
CA ASP A 78 -2.89 12.49 -18.87
C ASP A 78 -3.15 13.08 -17.46
N LEU A 79 -2.75 12.37 -16.40
CA LEU A 79 -2.92 12.81 -15.01
C LEU A 79 -1.78 13.69 -14.49
N VAL A 80 -0.66 13.78 -15.24
CA VAL A 80 0.55 14.49 -14.83
C VAL A 80 1.15 15.31 -15.98
N PRO A 81 1.91 16.38 -15.69
CA PRO A 81 2.63 17.12 -16.72
C PRO A 81 3.57 16.24 -17.55
N LEU A 82 3.72 16.57 -18.84
CA LEU A 82 4.68 15.90 -19.71
C LEU A 82 6.11 15.99 -19.13
N GLY A 83 6.80 14.85 -19.06
CA GLY A 83 8.15 14.78 -18.48
C GLY A 83 8.19 14.67 -16.95
N THR A 84 7.04 14.44 -16.28
CA THR A 84 7.02 14.08 -14.86
C THR A 84 7.87 12.83 -14.62
N GLU A 85 8.90 12.95 -13.78
CA GLU A 85 9.67 11.81 -13.32
C GLU A 85 8.85 10.95 -12.38
N THR A 86 9.09 9.65 -12.42
CA THR A 86 8.24 8.65 -11.80
C THR A 86 9.04 7.49 -11.28
N TYR A 87 8.63 6.95 -10.12
CA TYR A 87 9.41 5.98 -9.37
C TYR A 87 8.58 4.76 -8.94
N ALA A 88 9.24 3.61 -8.90
CA ALA A 88 8.78 2.37 -8.29
C ALA A 88 9.51 2.14 -6.96
N TYR A 89 8.88 1.40 -6.04
CA TYR A 89 9.53 0.95 -4.80
C TYR A 89 10.56 -0.16 -5.04
N ALA A 90 10.24 -1.11 -5.93
CA ALA A 90 11.07 -2.28 -6.22
C ALA A 90 11.01 -2.65 -7.70
N ASP A 91 12.08 -3.30 -8.17
CA ASP A 91 12.07 -4.08 -9.41
C ASP A 91 11.48 -5.46 -9.10
N ALA A 92 10.35 -5.75 -9.75
CA ALA A 92 9.60 -7.00 -9.65
C ALA A 92 10.40 -8.27 -9.92
N THR A 93 11.46 -8.18 -10.73
CA THR A 93 12.29 -9.33 -11.10
C THR A 93 13.47 -9.54 -10.16
N SER A 94 13.73 -8.59 -9.27
CA SER A 94 14.91 -8.54 -8.41
C SER A 94 14.54 -8.75 -6.95
N ALA A 95 14.84 -9.94 -6.43
CA ALA A 95 14.63 -10.26 -5.01
C ALA A 95 15.40 -9.30 -4.08
N THR A 96 16.60 -8.88 -4.47
CA THR A 96 17.38 -7.87 -3.74
C THR A 96 16.68 -6.52 -3.71
N SER A 97 16.05 -6.11 -4.81
CA SER A 97 15.28 -4.87 -4.90
C SER A 97 14.02 -4.92 -4.02
N CYS A 98 13.29 -6.03 -4.08
CA CYS A 98 12.13 -6.28 -3.22
C CYS A 98 12.54 -6.33 -1.73
N ALA A 99 13.59 -7.04 -1.35
CA ALA A 99 14.09 -7.11 0.03
C ALA A 99 14.58 -5.74 0.55
N LYS A 100 15.15 -4.90 -0.33
CA LYS A 100 15.48 -3.51 0.02
C LYS A 100 14.21 -2.70 0.30
N ALA A 101 13.21 -2.75 -0.57
CA ALA A 101 11.93 -2.06 -0.34
C ALA A 101 11.25 -2.48 0.99
N PHE A 102 11.37 -3.75 1.39
CA PHE A 102 10.91 -4.22 2.71
C PHE A 102 11.61 -3.45 3.82
N THR A 103 12.95 -3.44 3.75
CA THR A 103 13.79 -2.86 4.80
C THR A 103 13.60 -1.35 4.88
N ASP A 104 13.40 -0.67 3.74
CA ASP A 104 13.13 0.76 3.67
C ASP A 104 11.77 1.12 4.29
N VAL A 105 10.72 0.33 4.03
CA VAL A 105 9.39 0.53 4.64
C VAL A 105 9.40 0.21 6.14
N GLU A 106 10.02 -0.91 6.57
CA GLU A 106 10.17 -1.24 8.00
C GLU A 106 10.94 -0.14 8.75
N ALA A 107 11.97 0.44 8.13
CA ALA A 107 12.72 1.57 8.68
C ALA A 107 11.87 2.85 8.76
N TYR A 108 11.18 3.24 7.69
CA TYR A 108 10.31 4.43 7.66
C TYR A 108 9.19 4.35 8.70
N VAL A 109 8.52 3.20 8.80
CA VAL A 109 7.50 2.91 9.81
C VAL A 109 8.07 3.03 11.24
N THR A 110 9.31 2.61 11.44
CA THR A 110 9.99 2.68 12.75
C THR A 110 10.42 4.11 13.11
N GLU A 111 10.77 4.94 12.12
CA GLU A 111 11.25 6.32 12.32
C GLU A 111 10.12 7.35 12.39
N CYS A 112 9.11 7.23 11.52
CA CYS A 112 8.03 8.21 11.36
C CYS A 112 6.69 7.78 11.98
N GLY A 113 6.55 6.52 12.38
CA GLY A 113 5.33 6.02 13.03
C GLY A 113 5.13 6.53 14.48
N PRO A 114 4.01 6.14 15.13
CA PRO A 114 3.07 5.10 14.72
C PRO A 114 2.10 5.55 13.61
N PHE A 115 1.65 4.59 12.80
CA PHE A 115 0.67 4.77 11.74
C PHE A 115 -0.55 3.88 12.01
N ASP A 116 -1.76 4.45 11.97
CA ASP A 116 -2.99 3.69 12.23
C ASP A 116 -3.39 2.75 11.09
N GLY A 117 -3.06 3.08 9.84
CA GLY A 117 -3.42 2.29 8.67
C GLY A 117 -2.51 2.53 7.48
N VAL A 118 -2.61 1.66 6.48
CA VAL A 118 -1.85 1.75 5.23
C VAL A 118 -2.78 1.66 4.01
N ILE A 119 -2.52 2.48 2.99
CA ILE A 119 -3.22 2.41 1.71
C ILE A 119 -2.28 1.72 0.71
N LYS A 120 -2.26 0.37 0.77
CA LYS A 120 -1.30 -0.60 0.19
C LYS A 120 0.14 -0.44 0.73
N ASP A 121 0.90 -1.41 1.27
CA ASP A 121 0.81 -2.87 1.56
C ASP A 121 2.11 -3.21 2.32
N GLU A 122 2.21 -3.75 3.56
CA GLU A 122 1.34 -3.99 4.72
C GLU A 122 2.25 -3.83 5.99
N GLY A 123 1.89 -4.28 7.19
CA GLY A 123 2.81 -4.49 8.32
C GLY A 123 2.08 -4.68 9.64
N SER A 124 2.60 -5.53 10.55
CA SER A 124 1.95 -5.84 11.85
C SER A 124 2.00 -4.71 12.90
N VAL A 125 2.10 -3.47 12.44
CA VAL A 125 1.99 -2.23 13.22
C VAL A 125 0.70 -1.47 12.89
N PHE A 126 0.14 -1.69 11.70
CA PHE A 126 -1.08 -1.00 11.24
C PHE A 126 -2.31 -1.68 11.82
N LYS A 127 -3.33 -0.89 12.12
CA LYS A 127 -4.63 -1.37 12.63
C LYS A 127 -5.55 -1.81 11.48
N CYS A 128 -5.35 -1.29 10.26
CA CYS A 128 -6.03 -1.74 9.05
C CYS A 128 -5.22 -1.52 7.76
N ALA A 129 -5.60 -2.21 6.68
CA ALA A 129 -5.08 -1.98 5.32
C ALA A 129 -6.20 -1.70 4.31
N ILE A 130 -5.98 -0.76 3.41
CA ILE A 130 -6.88 -0.44 2.29
C ILE A 130 -6.16 -0.79 0.98
N PHE A 131 -6.75 -1.70 0.20
CA PHE A 131 -6.22 -2.14 -1.08
C PHE A 131 -7.07 -1.59 -2.22
N PHE A 132 -6.40 -0.94 -3.17
CA PHE A 132 -6.96 -0.59 -4.48
C PHE A 132 -6.27 -1.44 -5.54
N SER A 133 -7.02 -2.32 -6.19
CA SER A 133 -6.54 -3.27 -7.20
C SER A 133 -5.23 -3.95 -6.75
N GLY A 134 -5.26 -4.51 -5.55
CA GLY A 134 -4.11 -5.08 -4.85
C GLY A 134 -3.58 -6.34 -5.54
N GLY A 135 -2.26 -6.45 -5.61
CA GLY A 135 -1.58 -7.63 -6.13
C GLY A 135 -1.34 -8.71 -5.07
N ILE A 136 -0.85 -9.86 -5.52
CA ILE A 136 -0.51 -10.97 -4.63
C ILE A 136 0.76 -10.61 -3.85
N PRO A 137 0.76 -10.64 -2.50
CA PRO A 137 1.93 -10.32 -1.70
C PRO A 137 2.98 -11.43 -1.77
N GLY A 138 4.25 -11.05 -1.68
CA GLY A 138 5.37 -11.97 -1.54
C GLY A 138 5.54 -12.50 -0.11
N ASP A 139 6.08 -13.71 0.02
CA ASP A 139 6.50 -14.28 1.30
C ASP A 139 7.72 -13.50 1.83
N PRO A 140 7.58 -12.74 2.94
CA PRO A 140 8.69 -11.95 3.48
C PRO A 140 9.78 -12.82 4.09
N GLN A 141 9.45 -14.02 4.58
CA GLN A 141 10.44 -14.91 5.17
C GLN A 141 11.36 -15.48 4.08
N GLU A 142 10.81 -15.99 2.98
CA GLU A 142 11.63 -16.45 1.84
C GLU A 142 12.39 -15.29 1.18
N LEU A 143 11.77 -14.11 1.04
CA LEU A 143 12.40 -12.94 0.47
C LEU A 143 13.63 -12.47 1.29
N LEU A 144 13.46 -12.31 2.60
CA LEU A 144 14.52 -11.78 3.47
C LEU A 144 15.60 -12.80 3.82
N THR A 145 15.25 -14.09 3.95
CA THR A 145 16.21 -15.13 4.38
C THR A 145 16.86 -15.90 3.22
N GLN A 146 16.19 -16.00 2.06
CA GLN A 146 16.68 -16.77 0.91
C GLN A 146 16.91 -15.92 -0.35
N GLN A 147 16.55 -14.63 -0.33
CA GLN A 147 16.52 -13.77 -1.53
C GLN A 147 15.69 -14.40 -2.66
N LYS A 148 14.54 -14.99 -2.29
CA LYS A 148 13.63 -15.66 -3.23
C LYS A 148 12.27 -14.98 -3.21
N ILE A 149 11.82 -14.55 -4.39
CA ILE A 149 10.44 -14.08 -4.58
C ILE A 149 9.54 -15.32 -4.69
N ARG A 150 8.78 -15.60 -3.64
CA ARG A 150 7.63 -16.53 -3.67
C ARG A 150 6.37 -15.71 -3.43
N LEU A 151 5.36 -15.84 -4.29
CA LEU A 151 4.05 -15.26 -4.02
C LEU A 151 3.29 -16.13 -3.00
N LEU A 152 2.57 -15.48 -2.09
CA LEU A 152 1.68 -16.13 -1.14
C LEU A 152 0.43 -16.65 -1.86
N ASN A 153 -0.12 -17.77 -1.39
CA ASN A 153 -1.37 -18.32 -1.89
C ASN A 153 -2.22 -18.88 -0.75
N SER A 154 -3.53 -18.69 -0.82
CA SER A 154 -4.47 -19.08 0.25
C SER A 154 -4.57 -20.59 0.47
N VAL A 155 -4.11 -21.42 -0.48
CA VAL A 155 -4.13 -22.89 -0.37
C VAL A 155 -3.05 -23.38 0.60
N THR A 156 -1.82 -22.87 0.50
CA THR A 156 -0.72 -23.25 1.41
C THR A 156 -0.63 -22.34 2.63
N ASP A 157 -0.73 -21.02 2.43
CA ASP A 157 -0.44 -20.01 3.44
C ASP A 157 -1.67 -19.65 4.30
N ARG A 158 -2.87 -19.87 3.78
CA ARG A 158 -4.17 -19.57 4.41
C ARG A 158 -4.33 -18.07 4.73
N GLU A 159 -5.16 -17.73 5.71
CA GLU A 159 -5.37 -16.36 6.19
C GLU A 159 -4.16 -15.90 7.03
N VAL A 160 -3.20 -15.22 6.38
CA VAL A 160 -2.02 -14.64 7.02
C VAL A 160 -2.26 -13.21 7.50
N ILE A 161 -3.10 -12.45 6.80
CA ILE A 161 -3.45 -11.05 7.09
C ILE A 161 -4.63 -11.03 8.06
N LYS A 162 -4.41 -10.53 9.27
CA LYS A 162 -5.33 -10.67 10.43
C LYS A 162 -5.82 -9.35 11.03
N ILE A 163 -5.61 -8.25 10.31
CA ILE A 163 -6.18 -6.93 10.58
C ILE A 163 -7.42 -6.71 9.71
N PRO A 164 -8.30 -5.75 10.04
CA PRO A 164 -9.31 -5.22 9.12
C PRO A 164 -8.73 -4.80 7.76
N THR A 165 -9.37 -5.23 6.68
CA THR A 165 -8.98 -4.86 5.31
C THR A 165 -10.15 -4.36 4.48
N ALA A 166 -9.90 -3.41 3.57
CA ALA A 166 -10.84 -3.02 2.52
C ALA A 166 -10.24 -3.39 1.16
N HIS A 167 -11.03 -4.03 0.29
CA HIS A 167 -10.63 -4.38 -1.07
C HIS A 167 -11.52 -3.62 -2.06
N ILE A 168 -10.92 -2.78 -2.91
CA ILE A 168 -11.60 -1.99 -3.95
C ILE A 168 -10.98 -2.33 -5.31
N TRP A 169 -11.75 -2.92 -6.23
CA TRP A 169 -11.22 -3.27 -7.55
C TRP A 169 -12.27 -3.29 -8.67
N GLY A 170 -11.80 -3.29 -9.92
CA GLY A 170 -12.64 -3.34 -11.11
C GLY A 170 -13.05 -4.75 -11.53
N SER A 171 -14.33 -4.95 -11.86
CA SER A 171 -14.86 -6.21 -12.41
C SER A 171 -14.29 -6.53 -13.80
N ASN A 172 -13.84 -5.50 -14.54
CA ASN A 172 -13.29 -5.60 -15.89
C ASN A 172 -11.75 -5.54 -15.91
N ASP A 173 -11.08 -5.82 -14.78
CA ASP A 173 -9.62 -5.98 -14.75
C ASP A 173 -9.19 -7.25 -15.51
N THR A 174 -8.67 -7.03 -16.72
CA THR A 174 -8.09 -8.06 -17.58
C THR A 174 -6.56 -8.12 -17.52
N LEU A 175 -5.92 -7.20 -16.80
CA LEU A 175 -4.47 -7.20 -16.60
C LEU A 175 -4.09 -8.19 -15.49
N TYR A 176 -4.86 -8.22 -14.40
CA TYR A 176 -4.54 -8.98 -13.19
C TYR A 176 -5.76 -9.72 -12.58
N PRO A 177 -6.50 -10.52 -13.36
CA PRO A 177 -7.82 -11.05 -12.95
C PRO A 177 -7.83 -11.94 -11.69
N GLU A 178 -6.70 -12.55 -11.34
CA GLU A 178 -6.59 -13.44 -10.17
C GLU A 178 -6.07 -12.72 -8.90
N PHE A 179 -5.50 -11.51 -9.03
CA PHE A 179 -4.69 -10.89 -7.98
C PHE A 179 -5.50 -10.56 -6.72
N GLU A 180 -6.59 -9.80 -6.86
CA GLU A 180 -7.48 -9.49 -5.73
C GLU A 180 -8.18 -10.73 -5.16
N VAL A 181 -8.46 -11.73 -6.00
CA VAL A 181 -9.09 -12.99 -5.56
C VAL A 181 -8.16 -13.76 -4.63
N VAL A 182 -6.85 -13.79 -4.92
CA VAL A 182 -5.84 -14.38 -4.04
C VAL A 182 -5.59 -13.50 -2.81
N LEU A 183 -5.37 -12.19 -2.99
CA LEU A 183 -5.10 -11.25 -1.90
C LEU A 183 -6.22 -11.24 -0.84
N ARG A 184 -7.49 -11.10 -1.24
CA ARG A 184 -8.63 -11.17 -0.29
C ARG A 184 -8.72 -12.51 0.43
N SER A 185 -8.23 -13.59 -0.18
CA SER A 185 -8.24 -14.94 0.38
C SER A 185 -7.09 -15.19 1.36
N LEU A 186 -6.07 -14.33 1.35
CA LEU A 186 -5.03 -14.23 2.39
C LEU A 186 -5.49 -13.37 3.58
N CYS A 187 -6.57 -12.59 3.41
CA CYS A 187 -7.19 -11.74 4.42
C CYS A 187 -8.29 -12.45 5.22
N LYS A 188 -8.24 -12.33 6.55
CA LYS A 188 -9.20 -12.94 7.47
C LYS A 188 -10.65 -12.55 7.10
N LYS A 189 -11.45 -13.55 6.75
CA LYS A 189 -12.80 -13.38 6.19
C LYS A 189 -13.73 -12.50 7.04
N ASP A 190 -13.67 -12.61 8.35
CA ASP A 190 -14.55 -11.85 9.25
C ASP A 190 -14.15 -10.38 9.42
N LEU A 191 -12.97 -9.98 8.90
CA LEU A 191 -12.38 -8.65 9.05
C LEU A 191 -12.32 -7.84 7.76
N ARG A 192 -12.57 -8.46 6.60
CA ARG A 192 -12.49 -7.79 5.30
C ARG A 192 -13.84 -7.25 4.81
N GLU A 193 -13.82 -6.03 4.28
CA GLU A 193 -14.90 -5.45 3.47
C GLU A 193 -14.48 -5.46 1.99
N GLU A 194 -15.41 -5.65 1.07
CA GLU A 194 -15.16 -5.79 -0.36
C GLU A 194 -16.08 -4.87 -1.17
N TYR A 195 -15.55 -4.18 -2.18
CA TYR A 195 -16.33 -3.42 -3.16
C TYR A 195 -15.75 -3.60 -4.57
N VAL A 196 -16.60 -4.06 -5.49
CA VAL A 196 -16.26 -4.23 -6.91
C VAL A 196 -17.01 -3.16 -7.71
N HIS A 197 -16.30 -2.41 -8.56
CA HIS A 197 -16.87 -1.43 -9.47
C HIS A 197 -16.74 -1.89 -10.93
N GLU A 198 -17.49 -1.32 -11.86
CA GLU A 198 -17.47 -1.72 -13.28
C GLU A 198 -16.23 -1.22 -14.08
N GLY A 199 -15.18 -0.82 -13.37
CA GLY A 199 -13.93 -0.32 -13.98
C GLY A 199 -12.95 -1.43 -14.34
N VAL A 200 -11.80 -1.02 -14.85
CA VAL A 200 -10.64 -1.90 -15.12
C VAL A 200 -9.68 -1.92 -13.91
N HIS A 201 -8.39 -2.18 -14.12
CA HIS A 201 -7.36 -1.98 -13.10
C HIS A 201 -7.17 -0.49 -12.75
N GLU A 202 -8.10 0.08 -11.97
CA GLU A 202 -8.10 1.50 -11.63
C GLU A 202 -8.75 1.78 -10.28
N ILE A 203 -8.52 2.98 -9.76
CA ILE A 203 -9.20 3.52 -8.59
C ILE A 203 -10.51 4.18 -9.04
N PRO A 204 -11.63 4.05 -8.28
CA PRO A 204 -12.88 4.77 -8.54
C PRO A 204 -12.66 6.26 -8.89
N ARG A 205 -12.99 6.62 -10.13
CA ARG A 205 -12.71 7.97 -10.66
C ARG A 205 -13.65 9.01 -10.03
N PRO A 206 -13.21 10.28 -9.87
CA PRO A 206 -14.05 11.36 -9.34
C PRO A 206 -15.40 11.58 -10.05
N GLY A 207 -15.49 11.19 -11.33
CA GLY A 207 -16.74 11.24 -12.10
C GLY A 207 -17.77 10.16 -11.71
N ASP A 208 -17.32 9.00 -11.22
CA ASP A 208 -18.19 7.92 -10.74
C ASP A 208 -18.49 8.10 -9.26
N LYS A 209 -19.45 8.97 -8.98
CA LYS A 209 -19.91 9.29 -7.62
C LYS A 209 -20.41 8.05 -6.87
N VAL A 210 -20.94 7.04 -7.57
CA VAL A 210 -21.48 5.82 -6.94
C VAL A 210 -20.33 4.91 -6.51
N ALA A 211 -19.29 4.76 -7.34
CA ALA A 211 -18.11 4.00 -6.97
C ALA A 211 -17.28 4.67 -5.88
N VAL A 212 -17.11 6.01 -5.95
CA VAL A 212 -16.44 6.78 -4.89
C VAL A 212 -17.18 6.62 -3.55
N ALA A 213 -18.51 6.83 -3.52
CA ALA A 213 -19.28 6.71 -2.28
C ALA A 213 -19.23 5.30 -1.68
N ASN A 214 -19.23 4.25 -2.51
CA ASN A 214 -19.10 2.87 -2.03
C ASN A 214 -17.69 2.54 -1.51
N ALA A 215 -16.63 3.02 -2.17
CA ALA A 215 -15.27 2.88 -1.69
C ALA A 215 -15.09 3.56 -0.33
N VAL A 216 -15.50 4.83 -0.20
CA VAL A 216 -15.47 5.60 1.06
C VAL A 216 -16.25 4.87 2.16
N ARG A 217 -17.44 4.31 1.85
CA ARG A 217 -18.27 3.55 2.79
C ARG A 217 -17.55 2.34 3.36
N ILE A 218 -16.83 1.55 2.56
CA ILE A 218 -16.12 0.37 3.07
C ILE A 218 -14.80 0.72 3.75
N ILE A 219 -14.14 1.81 3.33
CA ILE A 219 -12.95 2.34 4.02
C ILE A 219 -13.32 2.78 5.44
N ARG A 220 -14.37 3.60 5.60
CA ARG A 220 -14.89 4.00 6.92
C ARG A 220 -15.17 2.80 7.82
N ARG A 221 -15.94 1.81 7.34
CA ARG A 221 -16.20 0.56 8.10
C ARG A 221 -14.95 -0.19 8.53
N THR A 222 -13.92 -0.19 7.69
CA THR A 222 -12.66 -0.89 7.96
C THR A 222 -11.86 -0.16 9.04
N ILE A 223 -11.84 1.17 8.98
CA ILE A 223 -11.24 2.04 10.01
C ILE A 223 -12.01 1.91 11.34
N ASP A 224 -13.35 2.03 11.31
CA ASP A 224 -14.22 1.86 12.48
C ASP A 224 -13.96 0.49 13.15
N ARG A 225 -13.92 -0.58 12.36
CA ARG A 225 -13.62 -1.94 12.83
C ARG A 225 -12.24 -2.02 13.50
N ALA A 226 -11.23 -1.39 12.91
CA ALA A 226 -9.88 -1.32 13.46
C ALA A 226 -9.82 -0.54 14.78
N LEU A 227 -10.62 0.52 14.93
CA LEU A 227 -10.77 1.26 16.18
C LEU A 227 -11.50 0.46 17.27
N THR A 228 -12.48 -0.39 16.90
CA THR A 228 -13.22 -1.23 17.86
C THR A 228 -12.53 -2.52 18.32
N LEU A 229 -11.41 -2.91 17.69
CA LEU A 229 -10.65 -4.12 18.02
C LEU A 229 -9.46 -3.88 18.97
N GLN A 230 -9.34 -2.67 19.52
CA GLN A 230 -8.35 -2.25 20.52
C GLN A 230 -8.91 -2.35 21.94
#